data_AF-A0AAV0XNY0-F1
#
_entry.id   AF-A0AAV0XNY0-F1
#
_cell.length_a   1.000
_cell.length_b   1.000
_cell.length_c   1.000
_cell.angle_alpha   90.00
_cell.angle_beta   90.00
_cell.angle_gamma   90.00
#
_symmetry.space_group_name_H-M   'P 1'
#
loop_
_entity.id
_entity.type
_entity.pdbx_description
1 polymer ?
#
loop_
_entity_poly.entity_id
_entity_poly.type
_entity_poly.pdbx_seq_one_letter_code
_entity_poly.pdbx_strand_id
1 'polypeptide(L)'
;MQLMPLCEILQKVFALENVLIDTLKYMESLSNNNSIISNFIQGSFWQSKLQKHNGRTVLPLFMFFDDFESGNVLGSHSGIHKLGAVYVSVACIPPYLITVLSNIFMVLWFHSADREEFKNNIIFKPIIDELNFLQSNGIEINTPVFKGKLYFELSLILSDNLGSHAMTGFTESFFSNFPCRFCMIQRDRLKILCYEDETLLRNVEQHNVHVIEQNISASGVKE
;
A
#
# COMPACT_ATOMS: atom_id res chain seq x y z
N MET A 1 -7.84 -4.92 -17.25
CA MET A 1 -7.12 -5.18 -15.98
C MET A 1 -6.31 -6.47 -16.07
N GLN A 2 -5.08 -6.47 -15.56
CA GLN A 2 -4.22 -7.65 -15.47
C GLN A 2 -3.56 -7.72 -14.09
N LEU A 3 -3.63 -8.90 -13.46
CA LEU A 3 -2.97 -9.22 -12.19
C LEU A 3 -1.78 -10.14 -12.48
N MET A 4 -0.63 -9.81 -11.90
CA MET A 4 0.54 -10.66 -11.83
C MET A 4 0.52 -11.38 -10.47
N PRO A 5 0.66 -12.72 -10.43
CA PRO A 5 0.48 -13.48 -9.20
C PRO A 5 1.62 -13.19 -8.19
N LEU A 6 1.38 -12.29 -7.23
CA LEU A 6 2.35 -11.86 -6.24
C LEU A 6 2.88 -13.05 -5.42
N CYS A 7 2.01 -14.03 -5.14
CA CYS A 7 2.42 -15.24 -4.42
C CYS A 7 3.54 -15.99 -5.15
N GLU A 8 3.40 -16.18 -6.46
CA GLU A 8 4.41 -16.85 -7.27
C GLU A 8 5.68 -16.01 -7.42
N ILE A 9 5.53 -14.69 -7.56
CA ILE A 9 6.66 -13.76 -7.65
C ILE A 9 7.51 -13.86 -6.39
N LEU A 10 6.89 -13.70 -5.22
CA LEU A 10 7.59 -13.76 -3.93
C LEU A 10 8.24 -15.13 -3.71
N GLN A 11 7.54 -16.23 -4.07
CA GLN A 11 8.11 -17.56 -3.95
C GLN A 11 9.36 -17.73 -4.81
N LYS A 12 9.34 -17.27 -6.06
CA LYS A 12 10.51 -17.32 -6.96
C LYS A 12 11.64 -16.43 -6.45
N VAL A 13 11.34 -15.21 -6.01
CA VAL A 13 12.35 -14.26 -5.50
C VAL A 13 13.05 -14.80 -4.25
N PHE A 14 12.31 -15.32 -3.28
CA PHE A 14 12.90 -15.86 -2.04
C PHE A 14 13.50 -17.26 -2.20
N ALA A 15 13.24 -17.93 -3.33
CA ALA A 15 13.95 -19.15 -3.72
C ALA A 15 15.31 -18.87 -4.39
N LEU A 16 15.59 -17.63 -4.81
CA LEU A 16 16.90 -17.25 -5.33
C LEU A 16 17.98 -17.37 -4.25
N GLU A 17 19.19 -17.70 -4.68
CA GLU A 17 20.33 -17.85 -3.79
C GLU A 17 20.60 -16.54 -3.03
N ASN A 18 20.88 -16.66 -1.73
CA ASN A 18 21.22 -15.58 -0.81
C ASN A 18 20.12 -14.53 -0.53
N VAL A 19 19.08 -14.37 -1.36
CA VAL A 19 18.03 -13.34 -1.15
C VAL A 19 17.35 -13.49 0.21
N LEU A 20 16.80 -14.68 0.52
CA LEU A 20 16.12 -14.90 1.79
C LEU A 20 17.11 -14.87 2.98
N ILE A 21 18.29 -15.45 2.81
CA ILE A 21 19.30 -15.54 3.88
C ILE A 21 19.77 -14.14 4.28
N ASP A 22 20.11 -13.32 3.30
CA ASP A 22 20.58 -11.96 3.53
C ASP A 22 19.47 -11.09 4.11
N THR A 23 18.23 -11.29 3.67
CA THR A 23 17.04 -10.65 4.25
C THR A 23 16.89 -11.00 5.73
N LEU A 24 16.94 -12.29 6.10
CA LEU A 24 16.80 -12.72 7.49
C LEU A 24 17.97 -12.24 8.37
N LYS A 25 19.21 -12.32 7.88
CA LYS A 25 20.38 -11.78 8.59
C LYS A 25 20.27 -10.27 8.80
N TYR A 26 19.81 -9.55 7.78
CA TYR A 26 19.59 -8.11 7.91
C TYR A 26 18.52 -7.81 8.95
N MET A 27 17.39 -8.52 8.96
CA MET A 27 16.36 -8.38 9.99
C MET A 27 16.89 -8.67 11.40
N GLU A 28 17.71 -9.70 11.57
CA GLU A 28 18.34 -10.03 12.86
C GLU A 28 19.28 -8.90 13.31
N SER A 29 20.13 -8.39 12.40
CA SER A 29 21.03 -7.27 12.70
C SER A 29 20.29 -6.00 13.12
N LEU A 30 19.13 -5.73 12.51
CA LEU A 30 18.26 -4.61 12.84
C LEU A 30 17.61 -4.78 14.21
N SER A 31 17.23 -6.01 14.56
CA SER A 31 16.61 -6.34 15.86
C SER A 31 17.61 -6.21 17.02
N ASN A 32 18.90 -6.44 16.75
CA ASN A 32 19.97 -6.30 17.73
C ASN A 32 20.47 -4.85 17.88
N ASN A 33 20.12 -3.94 16.96
CA ASN A 33 20.55 -2.54 17.02
C ASN A 33 19.41 -1.61 17.40
N ASN A 34 19.36 -1.22 18.68
CA ASN A 34 18.35 -0.30 19.20
C ASN A 34 18.83 1.16 19.27
N SER A 35 20.07 1.45 18.87
CA SER A 35 20.63 2.81 18.97
C SER A 35 20.18 3.73 17.84
N ILE A 36 19.92 3.17 16.65
CA ILE A 36 19.55 3.91 15.45
C ILE A 36 18.41 3.17 14.74
N ILE A 37 17.35 3.91 14.42
CA ILE A 37 16.28 3.44 13.53
C ILE A 37 16.74 3.70 12.09
N SER A 38 17.03 2.62 11.36
CA SER A 38 17.50 2.63 9.98
C SER A 38 16.56 1.92 9.01
N ASN A 39 15.59 1.14 9.53
CA ASN A 39 14.59 0.45 8.73
C ASN A 39 13.21 0.50 9.40
N PHE A 40 12.16 0.41 8.59
CA PHE A 40 10.77 0.36 9.01
C PHE A 40 10.48 -0.69 10.08
N ILE A 41 11.11 -1.87 10.01
CA ILE A 41 10.83 -2.96 10.96
C ILE A 41 11.26 -2.65 12.39
N GLN A 42 12.18 -1.69 12.61
CA GLN A 42 12.56 -1.25 13.95
C GLN A 42 11.50 -0.32 14.57
N GLY A 43 10.58 0.21 13.76
CA GLY A 43 9.51 1.10 14.21
C GLY A 43 8.50 0.39 15.12
N SER A 44 8.01 1.12 16.14
CA SER A 44 7.03 0.61 17.10
C SER A 44 5.76 0.07 16.45
N PHE A 45 5.33 0.69 15.33
CA PHE A 45 4.19 0.22 14.54
C PHE A 45 4.37 -1.22 14.06
N TRP A 46 5.49 -1.53 13.37
CA TRP A 46 5.75 -2.88 12.88
C TRP A 46 5.93 -3.88 14.03
N GLN A 47 6.61 -3.49 15.10
CA GLN A 47 6.78 -4.34 16.27
C GLN A 47 5.42 -4.74 16.89
N SER A 48 4.48 -3.79 16.99
CA SER A 48 3.12 -4.07 17.47
C SER A 48 2.31 -5.01 16.55
N LYS A 49 2.56 -4.95 15.23
CA LYS A 49 1.96 -5.85 14.24
C LYS A 49 2.55 -7.26 14.36
N LEU A 50 3.87 -7.36 14.43
CA LEU A 50 4.60 -8.64 14.51
C LEU A 50 4.20 -9.46 15.75
N GLN A 51 3.91 -8.82 16.88
CA GLN A 51 3.42 -9.48 18.09
C GLN A 51 2.13 -10.29 17.87
N LYS A 52 1.31 -9.94 16.86
CA LYS A 52 0.06 -10.63 16.54
C LYS A 52 0.27 -11.92 15.74
N HIS A 53 1.49 -12.18 15.27
CA HIS A 53 1.80 -13.31 14.38
C HIS A 53 2.36 -14.54 15.07
N ASN A 54 2.28 -14.64 16.40
CA ASN A 54 2.61 -15.84 17.19
C ASN A 54 3.98 -16.48 16.84
N GLY A 55 5.01 -15.66 16.63
CA GLY A 55 6.37 -16.12 16.34
C GLY A 55 6.60 -16.62 14.91
N ARG A 56 5.65 -16.44 13.98
CA ARG A 56 5.87 -16.72 12.56
C ARG A 56 6.91 -15.77 11.96
N THR A 57 7.64 -16.24 10.93
CA THR A 57 8.49 -15.37 10.11
C THR A 57 7.60 -14.58 9.14
N VAL A 58 7.48 -13.27 9.39
CA VAL A 58 6.63 -12.37 8.60
C VAL A 58 7.47 -11.25 8.00
N LEU A 59 7.33 -11.01 6.70
CA LEU A 59 7.97 -9.89 6.01
C LEU A 59 6.94 -8.77 5.71
N PRO A 60 7.29 -7.50 5.97
CA PRO A 60 6.44 -6.36 5.64
C PRO A 60 6.39 -6.09 4.13
N LEU A 61 5.20 -5.90 3.60
CA LEU A 61 4.97 -5.43 2.23
C LEU A 61 4.58 -3.95 2.21
N PHE A 62 5.14 -3.20 1.28
CA PHE A 62 4.68 -1.88 0.91
C PHE A 62 3.96 -1.96 -0.43
N MET A 63 2.76 -1.40 -0.49
CA MET A 63 1.99 -1.24 -1.73
C MET A 63 2.03 0.22 -2.15
N PHE A 64 2.40 0.49 -3.40
CA PHE A 64 2.40 1.82 -4.00
C PHE A 64 1.45 1.86 -5.18
N PHE A 65 0.67 2.93 -5.31
CA PHE A 65 -0.25 3.14 -6.43
C PHE A 65 0.06 4.47 -7.14
N ASP A 66 0.04 4.45 -8.47
CA ASP A 66 0.18 5.63 -9.33
C ASP A 66 -0.63 5.49 -10.63
N ASP A 67 -1.18 6.60 -11.11
CA ASP A 67 -1.82 6.71 -12.42
C ASP A 67 -0.85 7.41 -13.38
N PHE A 68 -0.37 6.70 -14.39
CA PHE A 68 0.56 7.24 -15.38
C PHE A 68 -0.03 7.24 -16.80
N GLU A 69 0.43 8.17 -17.63
CA GLU A 69 0.01 8.30 -19.02
C GLU A 69 1.20 7.93 -19.93
N SER A 70 1.03 6.86 -20.70
CA SER A 70 2.06 6.39 -21.64
C SER A 70 2.04 7.15 -22.98
N GLY A 71 0.92 7.83 -23.27
CA GLY A 71 0.72 8.62 -24.48
C GLY A 71 1.24 10.07 -24.38
N ASN A 72 0.82 10.90 -25.35
CA ASN A 72 1.14 12.32 -25.34
C ASN A 72 0.29 13.07 -24.30
N VAL A 73 0.90 13.35 -23.14
CA VAL A 73 0.31 14.08 -22.00
C VAL A 73 -0.16 15.51 -22.31
N LEU A 74 0.21 16.10 -23.45
CA LEU A 74 -0.15 17.48 -23.82
C LEU A 74 -1.10 17.57 -25.03
N GLY A 75 -1.46 16.43 -25.64
CA GLY A 75 -2.32 16.40 -26.82
C GLY A 75 -3.82 16.45 -26.50
N SER A 76 -4.66 16.57 -27.52
CA SER A 76 -6.14 16.49 -27.43
C SER A 76 -6.66 15.16 -26.89
N HIS A 77 -5.81 14.14 -26.83
CA HIS A 77 -6.09 12.82 -26.27
C HIS A 77 -5.43 12.59 -24.90
N SER A 78 -4.90 13.65 -24.28
CA SER A 78 -4.32 13.58 -22.94
C SER A 78 -5.35 13.07 -21.93
N GLY A 79 -4.98 12.05 -21.16
CA GLY A 79 -5.84 11.45 -20.14
C GLY A 79 -6.70 10.29 -20.61
N ILE A 80 -6.77 10.02 -21.92
CA ILE A 80 -7.58 8.92 -22.46
C ILE A 80 -6.92 7.58 -22.22
N HIS A 81 -5.58 7.50 -22.25
CA HIS A 81 -4.84 6.25 -22.18
C HIS A 81 -4.08 6.08 -20.84
N LYS A 82 -4.60 6.74 -19.79
CA LYS A 82 -4.09 6.61 -18.43
C LYS A 82 -4.22 5.17 -17.94
N LEU A 83 -3.14 4.71 -17.31
CA LEU A 83 -3.05 3.40 -16.69
C LEU A 83 -2.82 3.60 -15.19
N GLY A 84 -3.62 2.89 -14.39
CA GLY A 84 -3.33 2.72 -12.98
C GLY A 84 -2.43 1.52 -12.79
N ALA A 85 -1.35 1.67 -12.03
CA ALA A 85 -0.45 0.59 -11.66
C ALA A 85 -0.27 0.50 -10.14
N VAL A 86 -0.27 -0.74 -9.66
CA VAL A 86 0.04 -1.10 -8.29
C VAL A 86 1.37 -1.83 -8.26
N TYR A 87 2.25 -1.35 -7.39
CA TYR A 87 3.57 -1.89 -7.16
C TYR A 87 3.65 -2.41 -5.73
N VAL A 88 4.35 -3.53 -5.54
CA VAL A 88 4.61 -4.12 -4.23
C VAL A 88 6.12 -4.30 -4.05
N SER A 89 6.62 -3.94 -2.87
CA SER A 89 7.99 -4.20 -2.47
C SER A 89 8.05 -4.77 -1.05
N VAL A 90 9.13 -5.49 -0.74
CA VAL A 90 9.36 -6.04 0.60
C VAL A 90 10.27 -5.09 1.37
N ALA A 91 9.78 -4.49 2.46
CA ALA A 91 10.44 -3.36 3.11
C ALA A 91 11.72 -3.72 3.90
N CYS A 92 11.93 -5.00 4.17
CA CYS A 92 13.07 -5.51 4.94
C CYS A 92 14.13 -6.20 4.07
N ILE A 93 14.07 -6.07 2.75
CA ILE A 93 15.15 -6.51 1.88
C ILE A 93 16.41 -5.65 2.18
N PRO A 94 17.63 -6.23 2.12
CA PRO A 94 18.86 -5.49 2.39
C PRO A 94 19.00 -4.19 1.56
N PRO A 95 19.64 -3.13 2.09
CA PRO A 95 19.68 -1.82 1.43
C PRO A 95 20.29 -1.80 0.02
N TYR A 96 21.23 -2.71 -0.28
CA TYR A 96 21.84 -2.83 -1.61
C TYR A 96 20.91 -3.45 -2.65
N LEU A 97 19.79 -4.05 -2.22
CA LEU A 97 18.78 -4.68 -3.09
C LEU A 97 17.48 -3.86 -3.15
N ILE A 98 17.15 -3.09 -2.12
CA ILE A 98 15.83 -2.44 -2.01
C ILE A 98 15.55 -1.40 -3.12
N THR A 99 16.59 -0.75 -3.65
CA THR A 99 16.47 0.26 -4.72
C THR A 99 16.60 -0.33 -6.13
N VAL A 100 16.86 -1.63 -6.25
CA VAL A 100 16.95 -2.29 -7.56
C VAL A 100 15.54 -2.48 -8.12
N LEU A 101 15.29 -1.96 -9.33
CA LEU A 101 13.97 -2.00 -9.96
C LEU A 101 13.36 -3.41 -10.06
N SER A 102 14.20 -4.46 -10.19
CA SER A 102 13.75 -5.85 -10.21
C SER A 102 13.13 -6.34 -8.88
N ASN A 103 13.30 -5.59 -7.79
CA ASN A 103 12.73 -5.88 -6.47
C ASN A 103 11.49 -5.01 -6.16
N ILE A 104 10.97 -4.29 -7.17
CA ILE A 104 9.70 -3.58 -7.14
C ILE A 104 8.76 -4.29 -8.10
N PHE A 105 7.77 -4.99 -7.57
CA PHE A 105 6.91 -5.87 -8.34
C PHE A 105 5.66 -5.13 -8.78
N MET A 106 5.49 -4.92 -10.08
CA MET A 106 4.21 -4.45 -10.62
C MET A 106 3.21 -5.61 -10.59
N VAL A 107 2.21 -5.52 -9.71
CA VAL A 107 1.30 -6.64 -9.40
C VAL A 107 -0.07 -6.49 -10.05
N LEU A 108 -0.54 -5.27 -10.26
CA LEU A 108 -1.84 -5.00 -10.85
C LEU A 108 -1.73 -3.79 -11.76
N TRP A 109 -2.24 -3.88 -12.98
CA TRP A 109 -2.47 -2.70 -13.81
C TRP A 109 -3.80 -2.76 -14.53
N PHE A 110 -4.38 -1.59 -14.75
CA PHE A 110 -5.70 -1.43 -15.36
C PHE A 110 -5.78 -0.09 -16.07
N HIS A 111 -6.77 0.05 -16.94
CA HIS A 111 -7.06 1.34 -17.54
C HIS A 111 -7.71 2.24 -16.47
N SER A 112 -7.23 3.47 -16.26
CA SER A 112 -7.73 4.29 -15.14
C SER A 112 -9.24 4.57 -15.25
N ALA A 113 -9.78 4.60 -16.48
CA ALA A 113 -11.24 4.69 -16.70
C ALA A 113 -12.02 3.49 -16.13
N ASP A 114 -11.44 2.28 -16.15
CA ASP A 114 -12.07 1.08 -15.57
C ASP A 114 -12.30 1.27 -14.06
N ARG A 115 -11.41 1.99 -13.36
CA ARG A 115 -11.59 2.31 -11.93
C ARG A 115 -12.78 3.23 -11.69
N GLU A 116 -12.96 4.24 -12.54
CA GLU A 116 -14.10 5.15 -12.40
C GLU A 116 -15.44 4.47 -12.71
N GLU A 117 -15.44 3.52 -13.66
CA GLU A 117 -16.61 2.74 -14.07
C GLU A 117 -16.95 1.61 -13.07
N PHE A 118 -16.00 0.75 -12.74
CA PHE A 118 -16.21 -0.45 -11.93
C PHE A 118 -15.94 -0.27 -10.43
N LYS A 119 -15.36 0.87 -10.03
CA LYS A 119 -15.04 1.24 -8.64
C LYS A 119 -13.90 0.45 -8.01
N ASN A 120 -13.37 1.01 -6.92
CA ASN A 120 -12.20 0.46 -6.23
C ASN A 120 -12.43 -0.96 -5.70
N ASN A 121 -13.63 -1.23 -5.21
CA ASN A 121 -13.99 -2.53 -4.63
C ASN A 121 -13.83 -3.69 -5.63
N ILE A 122 -14.07 -3.46 -6.93
CA ILE A 122 -13.89 -4.46 -7.99
C ILE A 122 -12.44 -4.47 -8.47
N ILE A 123 -11.87 -3.31 -8.78
CA ILE A 123 -10.52 -3.21 -9.37
C ILE A 123 -9.44 -3.73 -8.41
N PHE A 124 -9.50 -3.38 -7.14
CA PHE A 124 -8.49 -3.79 -6.16
C PHE A 124 -8.78 -5.14 -5.49
N LYS A 125 -9.96 -5.75 -5.74
CA LYS A 125 -10.31 -7.06 -5.16
C LYS A 125 -9.23 -8.13 -5.38
N PRO A 126 -8.65 -8.28 -6.59
CA PRO A 126 -7.71 -9.36 -6.83
C PRO A 126 -6.42 -9.22 -6.00
N ILE A 127 -5.89 -7.99 -5.86
CA ILE A 127 -4.69 -7.76 -5.04
C ILE A 127 -5.00 -7.85 -3.54
N ILE A 128 -6.19 -7.42 -3.11
CA ILE A 128 -6.65 -7.60 -1.71
C ILE A 128 -6.70 -9.09 -1.36
N ASP A 129 -7.21 -9.93 -2.26
CA ASP A 129 -7.28 -11.38 -2.06
C ASP A 129 -5.88 -12.01 -1.96
N GLU A 130 -4.94 -11.62 -2.82
CA GLU A 130 -3.56 -12.09 -2.73
C GLU A 130 -2.89 -11.68 -1.41
N LEU A 131 -3.06 -10.43 -0.99
CA LEU A 131 -2.48 -9.93 0.27
C LEU A 131 -3.07 -10.67 1.48
N ASN A 132 -4.39 -10.90 1.49
CA ASN A 132 -5.05 -11.68 2.54
C ASN A 132 -4.57 -13.13 2.58
N PHE A 133 -4.34 -13.75 1.41
CA PHE A 133 -3.78 -15.09 1.30
C PHE A 133 -2.34 -15.12 1.84
N LEU A 134 -1.48 -14.18 1.45
CA LEU A 134 -0.10 -14.10 1.93
C LEU A 134 -0.02 -13.89 3.45
N GLN A 135 -0.96 -13.15 4.02
CA GLN A 135 -1.07 -12.94 5.46
C GLN A 135 -1.53 -14.20 6.21
N SER A 136 -2.52 -14.93 5.67
CA SER A 136 -3.14 -16.05 6.36
C SER A 136 -2.42 -17.38 6.14
N ASN A 137 -2.02 -17.64 4.90
CA ASN A 137 -1.50 -18.93 4.43
C ASN A 137 0.03 -18.92 4.27
N GLY A 138 0.59 -17.76 3.91
CA GLY A 138 2.01 -17.61 3.54
C GLY A 138 2.38 -18.36 2.27
N ILE A 139 3.68 -18.39 1.98
CA ILE A 139 4.28 -19.19 0.90
C ILE A 139 5.22 -20.25 1.49
N GLU A 140 5.30 -21.40 0.84
CA GLU A 140 6.23 -22.46 1.22
C GLU A 140 7.58 -22.25 0.55
N ILE A 141 8.64 -22.22 1.37
CA ILE A 141 10.02 -22.09 0.93
C ILE A 141 10.78 -23.33 1.37
N ASN A 142 11.45 -23.96 0.40
CA ASN A 142 12.31 -25.10 0.61
C ASN A 142 13.67 -24.82 -0.03
N THR A 143 14.51 -24.09 0.69
CA THR A 143 15.91 -23.86 0.34
C THR A 143 16.81 -24.65 1.29
N PRO A 144 18.11 -24.84 0.99
CA PRO A 144 19.04 -25.48 1.91
C PRO A 144 19.12 -24.80 3.30
N VAL A 145 18.77 -23.51 3.37
CA VAL A 145 18.99 -22.66 4.55
C VAL A 145 17.69 -22.30 5.27
N PHE A 146 16.55 -22.41 4.59
CA PHE A 146 15.23 -22.20 5.20
C PHE A 146 14.23 -23.23 4.66
N LYS A 147 13.59 -23.95 5.58
CA LYS A 147 12.49 -24.87 5.29
C LYS A 147 11.29 -24.49 6.15
N GLY A 148 10.22 -24.05 5.52
CA GLY A 148 9.00 -23.70 6.23
C GLY A 148 8.14 -22.71 5.49
N LYS A 149 7.24 -22.07 6.23
CA LYS A 149 6.33 -21.06 5.70
C LYS A 149 6.83 -19.66 6.00
N LEU A 150 6.89 -18.84 4.96
CA LEU A 150 7.16 -17.42 5.03
C LEU A 150 5.83 -16.67 4.85
N TYR A 151 5.50 -15.79 5.79
CA TYR A 151 4.26 -15.01 5.76
C TYR A 151 4.56 -13.56 5.40
N PHE A 152 3.53 -12.82 4.98
CA PHE A 152 3.68 -11.41 4.64
C PHE A 152 2.53 -10.59 5.22
N GLU A 153 2.80 -9.34 5.59
CA GLU A 153 1.74 -8.42 6.00
C GLU A 153 1.89 -7.08 5.28
N LEU A 154 0.80 -6.63 4.66
CA LEU A 154 0.71 -5.28 4.14
C LEU A 154 0.88 -4.28 5.28
N SER A 155 1.96 -3.51 5.20
CA SER A 155 2.39 -2.60 6.26
C SER A 155 2.07 -1.15 5.93
N LEU A 156 2.30 -0.74 4.69
CA LEU A 156 2.02 0.62 4.23
C LEU A 156 1.35 0.60 2.86
N ILE A 157 0.42 1.54 2.70
CA ILE A 157 -0.16 1.92 1.43
C ILE A 157 0.40 3.31 1.09
N LEU A 158 1.05 3.42 -0.05
CA LEU A 158 1.80 4.58 -0.51
C LEU A 158 1.21 5.06 -1.84
N SER A 159 1.24 6.37 -2.07
CA SER A 159 0.82 7.02 -3.33
C SER A 159 1.09 8.52 -3.19
N ASP A 160 0.99 9.24 -4.31
CA ASP A 160 0.84 10.69 -4.25
C ASP A 160 -0.52 11.07 -3.63
N ASN A 161 -0.75 12.37 -3.41
CA ASN A 161 -1.97 12.78 -2.71
C ASN A 161 -3.24 12.46 -3.51
N LEU A 162 -3.18 12.60 -4.84
CA LEU A 162 -4.30 12.32 -5.72
C LEU A 162 -4.62 10.83 -5.78
N GLY A 163 -3.61 9.99 -6.00
CA GLY A 163 -3.72 8.54 -6.02
C GLY A 163 -4.16 7.97 -4.68
N SER A 164 -3.70 8.54 -3.55
CA SER A 164 -4.18 8.17 -2.22
C SER A 164 -5.68 8.39 -2.10
N HIS A 165 -6.17 9.58 -2.47
CA HIS A 165 -7.59 9.90 -2.43
C HIS A 165 -8.38 8.96 -3.32
N ALA A 166 -7.92 8.76 -4.54
CA ALA A 166 -8.59 7.93 -5.52
C ALA A 166 -8.71 6.47 -5.07
N MET A 167 -7.62 5.87 -4.59
CA MET A 167 -7.60 4.46 -4.14
C MET A 167 -8.37 4.23 -2.85
N THR A 168 -8.48 5.25 -1.98
CA THR A 168 -9.17 5.14 -0.69
C THR A 168 -10.58 5.72 -0.70
N GLY A 169 -11.15 5.99 -1.88
CA GLY A 169 -12.55 6.38 -2.03
C GLY A 169 -12.87 7.80 -1.56
N PHE A 170 -11.88 8.71 -1.51
CA PHE A 170 -12.11 10.12 -1.21
C PHE A 170 -12.24 10.97 -2.47
N THR A 171 -12.79 12.17 -2.32
CA THR A 171 -12.83 13.18 -3.38
C THR A 171 -11.42 13.50 -3.89
N GLU A 172 -11.22 13.40 -5.20
CA GLU A 172 -9.99 13.80 -5.89
C GLU A 172 -9.89 15.34 -6.06
N SER A 173 -10.95 16.08 -5.73
CA SER A 173 -10.95 17.55 -5.77
C SER A 173 -10.49 18.15 -4.44
N PHE A 174 -9.31 18.78 -4.46
CA PHE A 174 -8.77 19.56 -3.32
C PHE A 174 -9.45 20.91 -3.12
N PHE A 175 -10.39 21.26 -4.01
CA PHE A 175 -11.33 22.37 -3.82
C PHE A 175 -12.65 21.93 -3.19
N SER A 176 -12.82 20.65 -2.83
CA SER A 176 -14.02 20.20 -2.10
C SER A 176 -14.16 20.88 -0.73
N ASN A 177 -15.36 20.80 -0.13
CA ASN A 177 -15.59 21.35 1.21
C ASN A 177 -14.76 20.62 2.28
N PHE A 178 -14.52 19.32 2.09
CA PHE A 178 -13.78 18.45 3.01
C PHE A 178 -12.66 17.70 2.27
N PRO A 179 -11.54 18.39 1.93
CA PRO A 179 -10.50 17.84 1.07
C PRO A 179 -9.47 16.98 1.83
N CYS A 180 -9.56 16.87 3.16
CA CYS A 180 -8.61 16.10 3.96
C CYS A 180 -9.10 14.64 4.14
N ARG A 181 -8.21 13.68 3.89
CA ARG A 181 -8.46 12.24 4.13
C ARG A 181 -8.30 11.82 5.59
N PHE A 182 -7.64 12.64 6.42
CA PHE A 182 -7.38 12.33 7.83
C PHE A 182 -8.44 12.91 8.78
N CYS A 183 -9.00 14.07 8.45
CA CYS A 183 -9.97 14.77 9.29
C CYS A 183 -11.12 15.39 8.50
N MET A 184 -12.17 15.79 9.21
CA MET A 184 -13.41 16.42 8.73
C MET A 184 -13.31 17.95 8.75
N ILE A 185 -12.11 18.49 8.62
CA ILE A 185 -11.90 19.94 8.56
C ILE A 185 -12.51 20.53 7.28
N GLN A 186 -13.18 21.68 7.42
CA GLN A 186 -13.66 22.44 6.27
C GLN A 186 -12.50 23.19 5.58
N ARG A 187 -12.56 23.28 4.26
CA ARG A 187 -11.51 23.88 3.40
C ARG A 187 -11.15 25.32 3.78
N ASP A 188 -12.12 26.11 4.22
CA ASP A 188 -11.90 27.49 4.69
C ASP A 188 -11.08 27.53 5.99
N ARG A 189 -11.38 26.64 6.94
CA ARG A 189 -10.62 26.47 8.19
C ARG A 189 -9.23 25.85 7.95
N LEU A 190 -9.08 25.01 6.94
CA LEU A 190 -7.79 24.40 6.58
C LEU A 190 -6.71 25.44 6.27
N LYS A 191 -7.08 26.64 5.78
CA LYS A 191 -6.13 27.71 5.43
C LYS A 191 -5.52 28.42 6.64
N ILE A 192 -6.14 28.29 7.81
CA ILE A 192 -5.79 29.05 9.01
C ILE A 192 -5.29 28.18 10.16
N LEU A 193 -5.58 26.87 10.12
CA LEU A 193 -5.14 25.95 11.16
C LEU A 193 -3.68 25.54 10.96
N CYS A 194 -2.88 25.71 12.01
CA CYS A 194 -1.46 25.33 12.04
C CYS A 194 -1.21 24.02 12.79
N TYR A 195 -2.21 23.53 13.54
CA TYR A 195 -2.13 22.33 14.35
C TYR A 195 -3.32 21.42 14.06
N GLU A 196 -3.12 20.12 14.23
CA GLU A 196 -4.17 19.12 14.11
C GLU A 196 -5.23 19.33 15.20
N ASP A 197 -6.49 19.24 14.81
CA ASP A 197 -7.63 19.24 15.72
C ASP A 197 -8.14 17.80 15.85
N GLU A 198 -7.75 17.14 16.95
CA GLU A 198 -8.06 15.73 17.21
C GLU A 198 -9.57 15.45 17.20
N THR A 199 -10.40 16.46 17.52
CA THR A 199 -11.87 16.32 17.54
C THR A 199 -12.47 16.17 16.13
N LEU A 200 -11.71 16.54 15.10
CA LEU A 200 -12.12 16.45 13.71
C LEU A 200 -11.57 15.20 13.01
N LEU A 201 -10.76 14.38 13.69
CA LEU A 201 -10.21 13.17 13.08
C LEU A 201 -11.32 12.23 12.62
N ARG A 202 -11.18 11.72 11.40
CA ARG A 202 -12.11 10.73 10.86
C ARG A 202 -11.94 9.44 11.65
N ASN A 203 -13.07 8.80 11.96
CA ASN A 203 -13.09 7.46 12.54
C ASN A 203 -13.87 6.49 11.64
N VAL A 204 -13.72 5.20 11.91
CA VAL A 204 -14.29 4.12 11.08
C VAL A 204 -15.81 4.17 11.05
N GLU A 205 -16.46 4.38 12.19
CA GLU A 205 -17.93 4.40 12.28
C GLU A 205 -18.51 5.56 11.46
N GLN A 206 -17.97 6.76 11.63
CA GLN A 206 -18.36 7.94 10.88
C GLN A 206 -18.09 7.77 9.39
N HIS A 207 -16.93 7.20 9.01
CA HIS A 207 -16.60 6.97 7.61
C HIS A 207 -17.62 6.03 6.95
N ASN A 208 -18.00 4.94 7.61
CA ASN A 208 -19.01 4.00 7.09
C ASN A 208 -20.37 4.68 6.88
N VAL A 209 -20.77 5.59 7.76
CA VAL A 209 -21.99 6.39 7.57
C VAL A 209 -21.87 7.25 6.31
N HIS A 210 -20.76 7.96 6.11
CA HIS A 210 -20.57 8.80 4.93
C HIS A 210 -20.54 8.00 3.61
N VAL A 211 -19.98 6.79 3.61
CA VAL A 211 -20.02 5.88 2.45
C VAL A 211 -21.46 5.53 2.08
N ILE A 212 -22.32 5.27 3.07
CA ILE A 212 -23.74 4.97 2.85
C ILE A 212 -24.52 6.20 2.38
N GLU A 213 -24.25 7.36 2.96
CA GLU A 213 -24.94 8.61 2.62
C GLU A 213 -24.61 9.12 1.21
N GLN A 214 -23.43 8.76 0.67
CA GLN A 214 -22.94 9.16 -0.65
C GLN A 214 -22.97 10.68 -0.90
N ASN A 215 -22.86 11.48 0.16
CA ASN A 215 -22.84 12.94 0.07
C ASN A 215 -21.40 13.46 0.09
N ILE A 216 -20.78 13.49 -1.09
CA ILE A 216 -19.39 13.95 -1.29
C ILE A 216 -19.23 15.41 -0.81
N SER A 217 -20.23 16.26 -1.03
CA SER A 217 -20.16 17.68 -0.63
C SER A 217 -20.12 17.87 0.88
N ALA A 218 -20.75 16.98 1.65
CA ALA A 218 -20.83 17.03 3.10
C ALA A 218 -19.69 16.28 3.81
N SER A 219 -19.01 15.35 3.13
CA SER A 219 -18.04 14.46 3.79
C SER A 219 -16.69 14.31 3.06
N GLY A 220 -16.62 14.64 1.78
CA GLY A 220 -15.46 14.32 0.93
C GLY A 220 -15.26 12.83 0.65
N VAL A 221 -16.20 11.95 1.03
CA VAL A 221 -16.16 10.51 0.78
C VAL A 221 -17.01 10.18 -0.46
N LYS A 222 -16.45 9.39 -1.38
CA LYS A 222 -17.02 9.00 -2.68
C LYS A 222 -17.55 7.57 -2.64
N GLU A 223 -16.80 6.65 -2.03
CA GLU A 223 -17.12 5.22 -1.92
C GLU A 223 -16.33 4.51 -0.81
#